data_AF-A0A2E6TVL5-F1
#
_entry.id   AF-A0A2E6TVL5-F1
#
_cell.length_a   1.000
_cell.length_b   1.000
_cell.length_c   1.000
_cell.angle_alpha   90.00
_cell.angle_beta   90.00
_cell.angle_gamma   90.00
#
_symmetry.space_group_name_H-M   'P 1'
#
loop_
_entity.id
_entity.type
_entity.pdbx_description
1 polymer ?
#
loop_
_entity_poly.entity_id
_entity_poly.type
_entity_poly.pdbx_seq_one_letter_code
_entity_poly.pdbx_strand_id
1 'polypeptide(L)'
;MIAGCQTAGQRISAIYGGAAAMAVLAAPEKAEAWRTTAPFALKGEKEGQAKLQDYLVLRGPVAVDTEVADEMAAILRRDIYEWDVAKGCEPIPGVAVRFVRGTDEVLVFFCFECDILLTYFNGQRVGGEDFDRAHRVLANLARRIFPDDPEIKKL
;
A
#
# COMPACT_ATOMS: atom_id res chain seq x y z
N MET A 1 -22.24 -27.01 -10.39
CA MET A 1 -21.68 -25.68 -10.09
C MET A 1 -20.20 -25.87 -9.82
N ILE A 2 -19.34 -25.48 -10.75
CA ILE A 2 -17.88 -25.68 -10.61
C ILE A 2 -17.38 -24.55 -9.72
N ALA A 3 -16.99 -24.86 -8.48
CA ALA A 3 -16.21 -23.97 -7.64
C ALA A 3 -14.87 -23.71 -8.36
N GLY A 4 -14.76 -22.56 -9.02
CA GLY A 4 -13.57 -22.21 -9.80
C GLY A 4 -12.38 -22.05 -8.86
N CYS A 5 -11.37 -22.90 -9.03
CA CYS A 5 -10.07 -22.72 -8.39
C CYS A 5 -9.47 -21.41 -8.94
N GLN A 6 -9.52 -20.34 -8.15
CA GLN A 6 -8.77 -19.13 -8.46
C GLN A 6 -7.28 -19.41 -8.21
N THR A 7 -6.46 -19.13 -9.21
CA THR A 7 -5.00 -19.16 -9.07
C THR A 7 -4.54 -18.01 -8.17
N ALA A 8 -3.37 -18.14 -7.53
CA ALA A 8 -2.78 -17.05 -6.74
C ALA A 8 -2.72 -15.73 -7.54
N GLY A 9 -2.34 -15.80 -8.82
CA GLY A 9 -2.32 -14.63 -9.70
C GLY A 9 -3.68 -13.94 -9.89
N GLN A 10 -4.78 -14.70 -9.90
CA GLN A 10 -6.13 -14.13 -9.99
C GLN A 10 -6.54 -13.44 -8.68
N ARG A 11 -6.19 -14.02 -7.53
CA ARG A 11 -6.46 -13.42 -6.21
C ARG A 11 -5.66 -12.13 -6.02
N ILE A 12 -4.36 -12.15 -6.36
CA ILE A 12 -3.50 -10.97 -6.35
C ILE A 12 -4.08 -9.88 -7.26
N SER A 13 -4.42 -10.21 -8.50
CA SER A 13 -5.02 -9.24 -9.43
C SER A 13 -6.31 -8.62 -8.88
N ALA A 14 -7.16 -9.43 -8.23
CA ALA A 14 -8.42 -8.97 -7.66
C ALA A 14 -8.22 -7.92 -6.57
N ILE A 15 -7.28 -8.13 -5.64
CA ILE A 15 -7.03 -7.15 -4.57
C ILE A 15 -6.47 -5.82 -5.09
N TYR A 16 -5.98 -5.73 -6.33
CA TYR A 16 -5.55 -4.47 -6.94
C TYR A 16 -6.57 -3.85 -7.89
N GLY A 17 -7.73 -4.47 -8.11
CA GLY A 17 -8.72 -3.97 -9.08
C GLY A 17 -8.52 -4.49 -10.51
N GLY A 18 -7.73 -5.55 -10.69
CA GLY A 18 -7.64 -6.30 -11.93
C GLY A 18 -6.44 -5.96 -12.82
N ALA A 19 -6.52 -6.38 -14.08
CA ALA A 19 -5.39 -6.37 -15.01
C ALA A 19 -4.81 -4.96 -15.29
N ALA A 20 -5.65 -3.92 -15.30
CA ALA A 20 -5.20 -2.55 -15.53
C ALA A 20 -4.29 -2.06 -14.39
N ALA A 21 -4.71 -2.24 -13.14
CA ALA A 21 -3.89 -1.94 -11.97
C ALA A 21 -2.59 -2.76 -11.94
N MET A 22 -2.67 -4.04 -12.30
CA MET A 22 -1.48 -4.89 -12.40
C MET A 22 -0.50 -4.39 -13.48
N ALA A 23 -0.99 -3.76 -14.55
CA ALA A 23 -0.15 -3.15 -15.57
C ALA A 23 0.55 -1.87 -15.07
N VAL A 24 -0.05 -1.12 -14.15
CA VAL A 24 0.61 -0.01 -13.43
C VAL A 24 1.76 -0.56 -12.58
N LEU A 25 1.51 -1.59 -11.78
CA LEU A 25 2.54 -2.21 -10.92
C LEU A 25 3.63 -2.98 -11.71
N ALA A 26 3.36 -3.36 -12.95
CA ALA A 26 4.34 -4.05 -13.79
C ALA A 26 5.38 -3.09 -14.38
N ALA A 27 5.02 -1.82 -14.60
CA ALA A 27 5.88 -0.81 -15.20
C ALA A 27 5.43 0.60 -14.78
N PRO A 28 5.65 0.99 -13.51
CA PRO A 28 5.30 2.32 -13.04
C PRO A 28 6.19 3.37 -13.71
N GLU A 29 5.59 4.47 -14.16
CA GLU A 29 6.31 5.62 -14.73
C GLU A 29 6.75 6.61 -13.66
N LYS A 30 5.97 6.69 -12.57
CA LYS A 30 6.28 7.51 -11.40
C LYS A 30 5.77 6.80 -10.14
N ALA A 31 6.42 7.10 -9.02
CA ALA A 31 5.87 6.78 -7.71
C ALA A 31 6.07 7.92 -6.71
N GLU A 32 5.05 8.12 -5.86
CA GLU A 32 5.03 9.11 -4.79
C GLU A 32 4.62 8.42 -3.48
N ALA A 33 5.12 8.90 -2.36
CA ALA A 33 4.79 8.36 -1.06
C ALA A 33 4.40 9.42 -0.04
N TRP A 34 3.59 9.01 0.93
CA TRP A 34 3.14 9.82 2.05
C TRP A 34 3.37 9.07 3.36
N ARG A 35 3.65 9.85 4.42
CA ARG A 35 3.41 9.41 5.79
C ARG A 35 1.96 9.70 6.11
N THR A 36 1.27 8.69 6.60
CA THR A 36 -0.17 8.73 6.84
C THR A 36 -0.49 8.23 8.24
N THR A 37 -1.74 8.44 8.64
CA THR A 37 -2.31 7.84 9.84
C THR A 37 -3.81 7.68 9.68
N ALA A 38 -4.40 6.75 10.43
CA ALA A 38 -5.84 6.69 10.58
C ALA A 38 -6.37 7.94 11.32
N PRO A 39 -7.54 8.48 10.92
CA PRO A 39 -8.15 9.61 11.61
C PRO A 39 -8.38 9.35 13.10
N PHE A 40 -8.72 8.12 13.51
CA PHE A 40 -8.96 7.79 14.91
C PHE A 40 -7.68 7.68 15.75
N ALA A 41 -6.51 7.49 15.12
CA ALA A 41 -5.23 7.34 15.80
C ALA A 41 -4.52 8.68 16.07
N LEU A 42 -4.90 9.74 15.36
CA LEU A 42 -4.33 11.07 15.59
C LEU A 42 -4.87 11.66 16.90
N LYS A 43 -3.96 11.91 17.85
CA LYS A 43 -4.25 12.62 19.10
C LYS A 43 -4.17 14.13 18.85
N GLY A 44 -5.26 14.86 19.08
CA GLY A 44 -5.32 16.32 18.90
C GLY A 44 -6.31 16.77 17.82
N GLU A 45 -6.20 18.02 17.39
CA GLU A 45 -7.05 18.60 16.35
C GLU A 45 -6.76 17.95 14.98
N LYS A 46 -7.83 17.58 14.29
CA LYS A 46 -7.79 17.00 12.94
C LYS A 46 -8.14 18.05 11.87
N GLU A 47 -8.57 19.23 12.32
CA GLU A 47 -9.06 20.31 11.47
C GLU A 47 -7.90 20.90 10.68
N GLY A 48 -8.07 21.00 9.35
CA GLY A 48 -7.01 21.45 8.44
C GLY A 48 -5.99 20.38 8.02
N GLN A 49 -6.05 19.14 8.55
CA GLN A 49 -5.16 18.08 8.10
C GLN A 49 -5.54 17.62 6.69
N ALA A 50 -4.56 17.62 5.78
CA ALA A 50 -4.76 17.11 4.42
C ALA A 50 -5.15 15.63 4.44
N LYS A 51 -6.00 15.23 3.49
CA LYS A 51 -6.48 13.85 3.33
C LYS A 51 -5.91 13.22 2.07
N LEU A 52 -5.65 11.92 2.15
CA LEU A 52 -5.39 11.04 1.03
C LEU A 52 -6.36 9.88 1.14
N GLN A 53 -7.39 9.86 0.30
CA GLN A 53 -8.53 8.94 0.44
C GLN A 53 -9.11 8.97 1.87
N ASP A 54 -9.13 7.81 2.54
CA ASP A 54 -9.71 7.63 3.87
C ASP A 54 -8.75 8.01 5.02
N TYR A 55 -7.52 8.40 4.71
CA TYR A 55 -6.44 8.60 5.68
C TYR A 55 -5.94 10.05 5.74
N LEU A 56 -5.38 10.42 6.89
CA LEU A 56 -4.75 11.73 7.08
C LEU A 56 -3.30 11.69 6.63
N VAL A 57 -2.85 12.74 5.96
CA VAL A 57 -1.46 12.92 5.55
C VAL A 57 -0.69 13.62 6.66
N LEU A 58 0.36 12.98 7.19
CA LEU A 58 1.30 13.58 8.13
C LEU A 58 2.48 14.26 7.43
N ARG A 59 2.93 13.72 6.28
CA ARG A 59 4.02 14.26 5.46
C ARG A 59 3.91 13.76 4.02
N GLY A 60 4.40 14.55 3.08
CA GLY A 60 4.48 14.20 1.66
C GLY A 60 3.59 15.07 0.77
N PRO A 61 3.52 14.79 -0.55
CA PRO A 61 4.21 13.69 -1.22
C PRO A 61 5.73 13.84 -1.20
N VAL A 62 6.43 12.71 -1.16
CA VAL A 62 7.85 12.61 -1.54
C VAL A 62 7.95 11.77 -2.79
N ALA A 63 8.88 12.13 -3.70
CA ALA A 63 9.19 11.28 -4.84
C ALA A 63 9.87 9.99 -4.35
N VAL A 64 9.50 8.85 -4.93
CA VAL A 64 10.13 7.56 -4.65
C VAL A 64 11.13 7.27 -5.75
N ASP A 65 12.36 6.90 -5.38
CA ASP A 65 13.37 6.47 -6.35
C ASP A 65 12.85 5.31 -7.20
N THR A 66 13.13 5.34 -8.52
CA THR A 66 12.64 4.33 -9.46
C THR A 66 13.01 2.90 -9.04
N GLU A 67 14.23 2.69 -8.55
CA GLU A 67 14.67 1.38 -8.05
C GLU A 67 13.80 0.89 -6.87
N VAL A 68 13.48 1.78 -5.93
CA VAL A 68 12.64 1.46 -4.76
C VAL A 68 11.21 1.20 -5.19
N ALA A 69 10.69 1.99 -6.14
CA ALA A 69 9.35 1.83 -6.69
C ALA A 69 9.21 0.49 -7.43
N ASP A 70 10.17 0.15 -8.28
CA ASP A 70 10.18 -1.09 -9.05
C ASP A 70 10.31 -2.32 -8.13
N GLU A 71 11.18 -2.25 -7.12
CA GLU A 71 11.34 -3.32 -6.13
C GLU A 71 10.05 -3.54 -5.33
N MET A 72 9.43 -2.47 -4.84
CA MET A 72 8.16 -2.54 -4.12
C MET A 72 7.05 -3.10 -5.00
N ALA A 73 6.87 -2.57 -6.22
CA ALA A 73 5.85 -3.02 -7.15
C ALA A 73 6.05 -4.49 -7.56
N ALA A 74 7.30 -4.94 -7.69
CA ALA A 74 7.61 -6.35 -7.95
C ALA A 74 7.24 -7.26 -6.78
N ILE A 75 7.43 -6.83 -5.53
CA ILE A 75 7.03 -7.58 -4.32
C ILE A 75 5.51 -7.70 -4.25
N LEU A 76 4.78 -6.60 -4.48
CA LEU A 76 3.32 -6.53 -4.44
C LEU A 76 2.62 -7.43 -5.47
N ARG A 77 3.32 -7.79 -6.56
CA ARG A 77 2.80 -8.71 -7.59
C ARG A 77 3.08 -10.19 -7.29
N ARG A 78 3.80 -10.51 -6.21
CA ARG A 78 4.09 -11.88 -5.78
C ARG A 78 3.05 -12.36 -4.76
N ASP A 79 3.02 -13.66 -4.51
CA ASP A 79 2.14 -14.26 -3.51
C ASP A 79 2.71 -14.10 -2.09
N ILE A 80 2.64 -12.87 -1.58
CA ILE A 80 3.09 -12.48 -0.24
C ILE A 80 1.96 -12.53 0.79
N TYR A 81 0.79 -13.00 0.37
CA TYR A 81 -0.48 -12.74 1.03
C TYR A 81 -0.95 -13.90 1.91
N GLU A 82 -1.65 -13.58 3.01
CA GLU A 82 -2.26 -14.58 3.90
C GLU A 82 -3.77 -14.69 3.66
N TRP A 83 -4.10 -15.52 2.70
CA TRP A 83 -5.42 -15.68 2.10
C TRP A 83 -6.52 -16.30 2.96
N ASP A 84 -6.14 -17.01 4.02
CA ASP A 84 -7.04 -17.88 4.81
C ASP A 84 -7.06 -17.47 6.30
N VAL A 85 -6.49 -16.30 6.60
CA VAL A 85 -6.39 -15.74 7.95
C VAL A 85 -7.06 -14.37 7.96
N ALA A 86 -7.91 -14.12 8.94
CA ALA A 86 -8.52 -12.81 9.14
C ALA A 86 -7.95 -12.17 10.42
N LYS A 87 -7.46 -10.94 10.31
CA LYS A 87 -7.01 -10.14 11.45
C LYS A 87 -8.14 -9.27 12.00
N GLY A 88 -8.27 -9.24 13.33
CA GLY A 88 -9.21 -8.35 14.04
C GLY A 88 -8.69 -6.92 14.23
N CYS A 89 -7.74 -6.47 13.41
CA CYS A 89 -7.09 -5.17 13.55
C CYS A 89 -7.72 -4.14 12.61
N GLU A 90 -8.07 -2.97 13.13
CA GLU A 90 -8.39 -1.80 12.31
C GLU A 90 -7.07 -1.13 11.86
N PRO A 91 -6.75 -1.06 10.55
CA PRO A 91 -5.46 -0.57 10.10
C PRO A 91 -5.20 0.89 10.47
N ILE A 92 -3.96 1.18 10.88
CA ILE A 92 -3.42 2.53 11.04
C ILE A 92 -2.25 2.69 10.05
N PRO A 93 -2.54 2.91 8.76
CA PRO A 93 -1.50 2.90 7.75
C PRO A 93 -0.53 4.04 7.98
N GLY A 94 0.73 3.69 8.22
CA GLY A 94 1.81 4.65 8.39
C GLY A 94 2.30 5.16 7.03
N VAL A 95 2.28 4.34 6.00
CA VAL A 95 2.84 4.69 4.69
C VAL A 95 1.78 4.51 3.63
N ALA A 96 1.71 5.44 2.69
CA ALA A 96 0.99 5.25 1.44
C ALA A 96 1.96 5.43 0.27
N VAL A 97 1.85 4.59 -0.76
CA VAL A 97 2.63 4.71 -2.01
C VAL A 97 1.68 4.67 -3.19
N ARG A 98 1.76 5.69 -4.05
CA ARG A 98 1.04 5.77 -5.32
C ARG A 98 2.00 5.44 -6.45
N PHE A 99 1.63 4.48 -7.27
CA PHE A 99 2.26 4.16 -8.55
C PHE A 99 1.39 4.72 -9.67
N VAL A 100 1.99 5.33 -10.69
CA VAL A 100 1.27 5.92 -11.83
C VAL A 100 1.82 5.38 -13.13
N ARG A 101 0.93 5.12 -14.09
CA ARG A 101 1.27 4.81 -15.48
C ARG A 101 0.22 5.43 -16.41
N GLY A 102 0.62 6.39 -17.23
CA GLY A 102 -0.33 7.17 -18.03
C GLY A 102 -1.36 7.88 -17.14
N THR A 103 -2.64 7.58 -17.35
CA THR A 103 -3.76 8.14 -16.55
C THR A 103 -4.17 7.26 -15.38
N ASP A 104 -3.62 6.04 -15.29
CA ASP A 104 -3.98 5.08 -14.26
C ASP A 104 -3.07 5.19 -13.04
N GLU A 105 -3.66 5.06 -11.84
CA GLU A 105 -2.93 5.06 -10.59
C GLU A 105 -3.37 3.92 -9.65
N VAL A 106 -2.37 3.31 -9.00
CA VAL A 106 -2.55 2.37 -7.90
C VAL A 106 -2.00 3.01 -6.65
N LEU A 107 -2.84 3.20 -5.64
CA LEU A 107 -2.45 3.70 -4.33
C LEU A 107 -2.56 2.59 -3.30
N VAL A 108 -1.48 2.32 -2.58
CA VAL A 108 -1.39 1.29 -1.56
C VAL A 108 -1.06 1.92 -0.22
N PHE A 109 -1.90 1.69 0.77
CA PHE A 109 -1.65 2.03 2.16
C PHE A 109 -1.10 0.81 2.88
N PHE A 110 -0.07 1.00 3.71
CA PHE A 110 0.60 -0.04 4.48
C PHE A 110 0.47 0.25 5.97
N CYS A 111 -0.17 -0.67 6.69
CA CYS A 111 -0.11 -0.74 8.14
C CYS A 111 0.90 -1.81 8.55
N PHE A 112 2.12 -1.39 8.90
CA PHE A 112 3.20 -2.29 9.33
C PHE A 112 3.03 -2.82 10.76
N GLU A 113 2.10 -2.28 11.55
CA GLU A 113 1.81 -2.80 12.90
C GLU A 113 1.08 -4.13 12.83
N CYS A 114 0.18 -4.29 11.85
CA CYS A 114 -0.64 -5.48 11.68
C CYS A 114 -0.45 -6.16 10.33
N ASP A 115 0.50 -5.70 9.51
CA ASP A 115 0.77 -6.22 8.18
C ASP A 115 -0.44 -6.26 7.25
N ILE A 116 -1.31 -5.25 7.33
CA ILE A 116 -2.44 -5.10 6.43
C ILE A 116 -2.14 -4.01 5.40
N LEU A 117 -2.34 -4.33 4.12
CA LEU A 117 -2.38 -3.32 3.07
C LEU A 117 -3.80 -3.06 2.59
N LEU A 118 -4.04 -1.84 2.10
CA LEU A 118 -5.29 -1.41 1.50
C LEU A 118 -5.00 -0.79 0.15
N THR A 119 -5.78 -1.15 -0.85
CA THR A 119 -5.49 -0.81 -2.25
C THR A 119 -6.63 0.03 -2.84
N TYR A 120 -6.21 1.01 -3.63
CA TYR A 120 -7.09 1.87 -4.40
C TYR A 120 -6.61 1.87 -5.84
N PHE A 121 -7.55 1.82 -6.77
CA PHE A 121 -7.30 1.99 -8.18
C PHE A 121 -8.14 3.16 -8.69
N ASN A 122 -7.49 4.15 -9.32
CA ASN A 122 -8.13 5.36 -9.82
C ASN A 122 -9.08 6.03 -8.80
N GLY A 123 -8.62 6.09 -7.54
CA GLY A 123 -9.33 6.71 -6.43
C GLY A 123 -10.44 5.87 -5.78
N GLN A 124 -10.70 4.66 -6.25
CA GLN A 124 -11.69 3.76 -5.64
C GLN A 124 -10.99 2.66 -4.83
N ARG A 125 -11.50 2.36 -3.63
CA ARG A 125 -11.02 1.23 -2.84
C ARG A 125 -11.39 -0.07 -3.54
N VAL A 126 -10.39 -0.90 -3.84
CA VAL A 126 -10.57 -2.15 -4.59
C VAL A 126 -10.22 -3.39 -3.79
N GLY A 127 -9.48 -3.25 -2.68
CA GLY A 127 -9.17 -4.38 -1.84
C GLY A 127 -8.25 -4.04 -0.67
N GLY A 128 -7.66 -5.11 -0.16
CA GLY A 128 -6.70 -5.12 0.92
C GLY A 128 -6.44 -6.56 1.33
N GLU A 129 -5.25 -6.83 1.85
CA GLU A 129 -4.87 -8.16 2.32
C GLU A 129 -3.68 -8.08 3.28
N ASP A 130 -3.48 -9.16 4.02
CA ASP A 130 -2.34 -9.40 4.90
C ASP A 130 -1.04 -9.63 4.10
N PHE A 131 0.07 -8.97 4.46
CA PHE A 131 1.37 -9.05 3.78
C PHE A 131 2.52 -9.55 4.67
N ASP A 132 2.23 -10.27 5.75
CA ASP A 132 3.18 -10.70 6.80
C ASP A 132 4.48 -11.29 6.23
N ARG A 133 4.37 -12.10 5.17
CA ARG A 133 5.50 -12.73 4.48
C ARG A 133 6.51 -11.74 3.89
N ALA A 134 6.06 -10.51 3.61
CA ALA A 134 6.86 -9.43 3.06
C ALA A 134 7.10 -8.27 4.04
N HIS A 135 6.67 -8.37 5.30
CA HIS A 135 6.83 -7.32 6.32
C HIS A 135 8.21 -6.68 6.27
N ARG A 136 9.24 -7.51 6.48
CA ARG A 136 10.63 -7.04 6.62
C ARG A 136 11.14 -6.34 5.36
N VAL A 137 10.84 -6.88 4.17
CA VAL A 137 11.35 -6.30 2.92
C VAL A 137 10.63 -4.98 2.61
N LEU A 138 9.31 -4.92 2.79
CA LEU A 138 8.53 -3.69 2.58
C LEU A 138 8.88 -2.61 3.62
N ALA A 139 9.11 -2.99 4.88
CA ALA A 139 9.56 -2.07 5.92
C ALA A 139 10.93 -1.46 5.59
N ASN A 140 11.87 -2.26 5.06
CA ASN A 140 13.16 -1.76 4.59
C ASN A 140 13.00 -0.72 3.46
N LEU A 141 12.10 -0.96 2.50
CA LEU A 141 11.81 0.00 1.44
C LEU A 141 11.16 1.27 1.99
N ALA A 142 10.22 1.17 2.93
CA ALA A 142 9.65 2.32 3.60
C ALA A 142 10.72 3.17 4.32
N ARG A 143 11.71 2.53 4.97
CA ARG A 143 12.86 3.23 5.58
C ARG A 143 13.76 3.91 4.55
N ARG A 144 13.89 3.38 3.33
CA ARG A 144 14.60 4.04 2.23
C ARG A 144 13.85 5.28 1.73
N ILE A 145 12.52 5.25 1.69
CA ILE A 145 11.67 6.38 1.26
C ILE A 145 11.67 7.50 2.31
N PHE A 146 11.62 7.15 3.60
CA PHE A 146 11.58 8.11 4.71
C PHE A 146 12.75 7.89 5.69
N PRO A 147 14.00 8.11 5.24
CA PRO A 147 15.19 7.80 6.02
C PRO A 147 15.35 8.68 7.26
N ASP A 148 14.57 9.75 7.41
CA ASP A 148 14.60 10.68 8.54
C ASP A 148 13.32 10.70 9.37
N ASP A 149 12.31 9.88 9.03
CA ASP A 149 11.09 9.78 9.83
C ASP A 149 11.33 8.86 11.04
N PRO A 150 11.21 9.37 12.28
CA PRO A 150 11.54 8.60 13.48
C PRO A 150 10.59 7.43 13.73
N GLU A 151 9.34 7.48 13.27
CA GLU A 151 8.40 6.36 13.40
C GLU A 151 8.69 5.29 12.34
N ILE A 152 9.10 5.69 11.13
CA ILE A 152 9.54 4.75 10.09
C ILE A 152 10.81 4.01 10.50
N LYS A 153 11.76 4.70 11.13
CA LYS A 153 13.01 4.07 11.61
C LYS A 153 12.78 2.90 12.57
N LYS A 154 11.63 2.87 13.26
CA LYS A 154 11.24 1.85 14.24
C LYS A 154 10.48 0.66 13.65
N LEU A 155 10.03 0.76 12.39
CA LEU A 155 9.58 -0.42 11.64
C LEU A 155 10.69 -1.47 11.62
#